data_AF-A0A931F768-F1
#
_entry.id   AF-A0A931F768-F1
#
_cell.length_a   1.000
_cell.length_b   1.000
_cell.length_c   1.000
_cell.angle_alpha   90.00
_cell.angle_beta   90.00
_cell.angle_gamma   90.00
#
_symmetry.space_group_name_H-M   'P 1'
#
loop_
_entity.id
_entity.type
_entity.pdbx_description
1 polymer ?
#
loop_
_entity_poly.entity_id
_entity_poly.type
_entity_poly.pdbx_seq_one_letter_code
_entity_poly.pdbx_strand_id
1 'polypeptide(L)'
;MQDEKTRTRGDAVRNRELLIKVAREAMAEVGLAVSVNEIVRRARLGQATFYRRFASREELLSAVLDDVLASVEASLQEAAEKDPAAGLREALRVLVEHQSRHRGLYDLLTGDSAAAGGTFAEQRARIRDLVRRIGERAQEAGAMHPDTRWQDLPFLAGSLAAASSSCLGIDADPGLAGRMLGTVLAGLRTGTTASTDHSDEVPTAPAAYAATPPPRDD
;
A
#
# COMPACT_ATOMS: atom_id res chain seq x y z
N MET A 1 35.78 1.20 -27.09
CA MET A 1 34.54 2.03 -27.16
C MET A 1 33.26 1.26 -26.80
N GLN A 2 33.24 -0.09 -26.75
CA GLN A 2 32.06 -0.85 -26.32
C GLN A 2 31.92 -0.95 -24.78
N ASP A 3 33.03 -1.00 -24.02
CA ASP A 3 33.00 -1.05 -22.54
C ASP A 3 32.47 0.24 -21.89
N GLU A 4 32.78 1.40 -22.46
CA GLU A 4 32.33 2.71 -21.94
C GLU A 4 30.82 2.92 -22.09
N LYS A 5 30.24 2.39 -23.18
CA LYS A 5 28.80 2.42 -23.45
C LYS A 5 28.02 1.45 -22.53
N THR A 6 28.62 0.32 -22.18
CA THR A 6 28.04 -0.65 -21.23
C THR A 6 28.13 -0.13 -19.79
N ARG A 7 29.25 0.49 -19.40
CA ARG A 7 29.43 1.09 -18.07
C ARG A 7 28.43 2.23 -17.81
N THR A 8 28.23 3.09 -18.81
CA THR A 8 27.29 4.23 -18.72
C THR A 8 25.83 3.77 -18.61
N ARG A 9 25.44 2.66 -19.26
CA ARG A 9 24.10 2.07 -19.12
C ARG A 9 23.89 1.48 -17.72
N GLY A 10 24.89 0.79 -17.19
CA GLY A 10 24.85 0.25 -15.82
C GLY A 10 24.70 1.36 -14.77
N ASP A 11 25.43 2.46 -14.92
CA ASP A 11 25.31 3.62 -14.03
C ASP A 11 23.93 4.30 -14.15
N ALA A 12 23.37 4.39 -15.36
CA ALA A 12 22.05 4.97 -15.57
C ALA A 12 20.93 4.16 -14.91
N VAL A 13 20.98 2.82 -15.00
CA VAL A 13 20.01 1.92 -14.33
C VAL A 13 20.13 2.04 -12.83
N ARG A 14 21.35 1.90 -12.28
CA ARG A 14 21.59 2.04 -10.83
C ARG A 14 21.12 3.38 -10.27
N ASN A 15 21.38 4.47 -10.98
CA ASN A 15 20.94 5.80 -10.55
C ASN A 15 19.41 5.95 -10.60
N ARG A 16 18.74 5.31 -11.56
CA ARG A 16 17.27 5.30 -11.61
C ARG A 16 16.69 4.54 -10.43
N GLU A 17 17.18 3.33 -10.15
CA GLU A 17 16.77 2.51 -9.02
C GLU A 17 17.03 3.21 -7.68
N LEU A 18 18.19 3.85 -7.53
CA LEU A 18 18.52 4.62 -6.33
C LEU A 18 17.55 5.79 -6.10
N LEU A 19 17.21 6.53 -7.16
CA LEU A 19 16.24 7.62 -7.08
C LEU A 19 14.85 7.12 -6.68
N ILE A 20 14.40 5.98 -7.23
CA ILE A 20 13.12 5.34 -6.85
C ILE A 20 13.14 4.96 -5.37
N LYS A 21 14.18 4.25 -4.93
CA LYS A 21 14.31 3.80 -3.54
C LYS A 21 14.29 4.97 -2.56
N VAL A 22 15.10 6.00 -2.82
CA VAL A 22 15.19 7.19 -1.95
C VAL A 22 13.89 7.98 -1.95
N ALA A 23 13.22 8.10 -3.10
CA ALA A 23 11.93 8.76 -3.18
C ALA A 23 10.86 8.02 -2.37
N ARG A 24 10.80 6.68 -2.49
CA ARG A 24 9.90 5.82 -1.71
C ARG A 24 10.10 5.99 -0.21
N GLU A 25 11.36 5.95 0.25
CA GLU A 25 11.71 6.13 1.66
C GLU A 25 11.33 7.53 2.16
N ALA A 26 11.67 8.58 1.40
CA ALA A 26 11.35 9.95 1.79
C ALA A 26 9.82 10.20 1.81
N MET A 27 9.06 9.65 0.87
CA MET A 27 7.60 9.75 0.85
C MET A 27 6.95 9.03 2.04
N ALA A 28 7.53 7.92 2.51
CA ALA A 28 7.03 7.22 3.70
C ALA A 28 7.29 8.01 5.00
N GLU A 29 8.36 8.82 5.05
CA GLU A 29 8.72 9.61 6.24
C GLU A 29 7.97 10.94 6.35
N VAL A 30 7.96 11.73 5.26
CA VAL A 30 7.47 13.12 5.27
C VAL A 30 6.25 13.33 4.37
N GLY A 31 5.70 12.24 3.83
CA GLY A 31 4.57 12.27 2.92
C GLY A 31 4.91 12.74 1.51
N LEU A 32 3.87 12.95 0.71
CA LEU A 32 3.99 13.33 -0.70
C LEU A 32 4.44 14.77 -0.94
N ALA A 33 4.73 15.57 0.10
CA ALA A 33 5.25 16.92 -0.07
C ALA A 33 6.76 16.96 -0.39
N VAL A 34 7.44 15.81 -0.38
CA VAL A 34 8.89 15.75 -0.64
C VAL A 34 9.25 16.33 -2.02
N SER A 35 10.20 17.27 -2.03
CA SER A 35 10.67 17.94 -3.24
C SER A 35 11.71 17.10 -4.00
N VAL A 36 11.83 17.33 -5.32
CA VAL A 36 12.90 16.72 -6.14
C VAL A 36 14.28 17.06 -5.56
N ASN A 37 14.47 18.30 -5.07
CA ASN A 37 15.70 18.73 -4.40
C ASN A 37 16.08 17.85 -3.21
N GLU A 38 15.11 17.56 -2.35
CA GLU A 38 15.34 16.72 -1.19
C GLU A 38 15.67 15.28 -1.59
N ILE A 39 15.00 14.75 -2.62
CA ILE A 39 15.25 13.40 -3.14
C ILE A 39 16.67 13.29 -3.71
N VAL A 40 17.10 14.23 -4.58
CA VAL A 40 18.44 14.18 -5.17
C VAL A 40 19.53 14.40 -4.12
N ARG A 41 19.28 15.24 -3.12
CA ARG A 41 20.17 15.45 -1.97
C ARG A 41 20.37 14.16 -1.18
N ARG A 42 19.28 13.47 -0.84
CA ARG A 42 19.31 12.17 -0.13
C ARG A 42 19.99 11.09 -0.95
N ALA A 43 19.74 11.06 -2.27
CA ALA A 43 20.38 10.14 -3.19
C ALA A 43 21.86 10.47 -3.47
N ARG A 44 22.34 11.64 -3.01
CA ARG A 44 23.68 12.18 -3.33
C ARG A 44 23.92 12.30 -4.84
N LEU A 45 22.88 12.66 -5.59
CA LEU A 45 22.90 12.89 -7.03
C LEU A 45 22.62 14.37 -7.34
N GLY A 46 23.04 14.83 -8.52
CA GLY A 46 22.71 16.17 -9.01
C GLY A 46 21.35 16.24 -9.69
N GLN A 47 20.73 17.43 -9.72
CA GLN A 47 19.49 17.65 -10.48
C GLN A 47 19.62 17.29 -11.97
N ALA A 48 20.76 17.57 -12.59
CA ALA A 48 20.99 17.18 -13.98
C ALA A 48 20.94 15.65 -14.18
N THR A 49 21.34 14.87 -13.18
CA THR A 49 21.20 13.40 -13.21
C THR A 49 19.75 13.00 -13.06
N PHE A 50 18.99 13.67 -12.20
CA PHE A 50 17.54 13.47 -12.06
C PHE A 50 16.80 13.69 -13.39
N TYR A 51 16.94 14.87 -13.99
CA TYR A 51 16.22 15.21 -15.23
C TYR A 51 16.67 14.39 -16.44
N ARG A 52 17.86 13.76 -16.39
CA ARG A 52 18.26 12.74 -17.37
C ARG A 52 17.52 11.41 -17.17
N ARG A 53 17.12 11.07 -15.95
CA ARG A 53 16.46 9.80 -15.58
C ARG A 53 14.94 9.88 -15.56
N PHE A 54 14.39 11.02 -15.18
CA PHE A 54 12.96 11.30 -15.08
C PHE A 54 12.70 12.68 -15.64
N ALA A 55 11.79 12.79 -16.61
CA ALA A 55 11.41 14.06 -17.22
C ALA A 55 10.63 14.96 -16.23
N SER A 56 9.94 14.35 -15.26
CA SER A 56 9.18 15.08 -14.25
C SER A 56 9.10 14.33 -12.92
N ARG A 57 8.56 15.01 -11.90
CA ARG A 57 8.28 14.41 -10.58
C ARG A 57 7.19 13.35 -10.67
N GLU A 58 6.23 13.53 -11.55
CA GLU A 58 5.13 12.61 -11.82
C GLU A 58 5.65 11.31 -12.45
N GLU A 59 6.65 11.38 -13.34
CA GLU A 59 7.30 10.17 -13.86
C GLU A 59 8.03 9.40 -12.75
N LEU A 60 8.72 10.09 -11.84
CA LEU A 60 9.33 9.47 -10.66
C LEU A 60 8.25 8.82 -9.79
N LEU A 61 7.14 9.51 -9.52
CA LEU A 61 6.06 9.01 -8.68
C LEU A 61 5.42 7.76 -9.28
N SER A 62 5.21 7.74 -10.60
CA SER A 62 4.75 6.56 -11.33
C SER A 62 5.71 5.38 -11.17
N ALA A 63 7.02 5.62 -11.29
CA ALA A 63 8.03 4.58 -11.09
C ALA A 63 8.13 4.10 -9.62
N VAL A 64 7.92 4.98 -8.64
CA VAL A 64 7.84 4.62 -7.22
C VAL A 64 6.61 3.74 -6.97
N LEU A 65 5.48 4.06 -7.57
CA LEU A 65 4.27 3.25 -7.43
C LEU A 65 4.44 1.86 -8.06
N ASP A 66 5.05 1.79 -9.25
CA ASP A 66 5.37 0.54 -9.92
C ASP A 66 6.24 -0.37 -9.02
N ASP A 67 7.30 0.20 -8.43
CA ASP A 67 8.18 -0.50 -7.49
C ASP A 67 7.46 -0.95 -6.21
N VAL A 68 6.58 -0.11 -5.65
CA VAL A 68 5.79 -0.44 -4.46
C VAL A 68 4.81 -1.59 -4.76
N LEU A 69 4.07 -1.52 -5.86
CA LEU A 69 3.14 -2.58 -6.26
C LEU A 69 3.87 -3.88 -6.57
N ALA A 70 5.01 -3.81 -7.26
CA ALA A 70 5.85 -4.98 -7.51
C ALA A 70 6.35 -5.62 -6.20
N SER A 71 6.74 -4.81 -5.22
CA SER A 71 7.14 -5.30 -3.90
C SER A 71 6.00 -5.99 -3.16
N VAL A 72 4.78 -5.43 -3.19
CA VAL A 72 3.60 -6.07 -2.59
C VAL A 72 3.25 -7.38 -3.29
N GLU A 73 3.27 -7.37 -4.62
CA GLU A 73 3.01 -8.56 -5.44
C GLU A 73 3.99 -9.69 -5.07
N ALA A 74 5.29 -9.40 -4.98
CA ALA A 74 6.31 -10.37 -4.58
C ALA A 74 6.09 -10.92 -3.16
N SER A 75 5.82 -10.04 -2.17
CA SER A 75 5.56 -10.48 -0.80
C SER A 75 4.29 -11.32 -0.68
N LEU A 76 3.25 -11.02 -1.47
CA LEU A 76 2.03 -11.83 -1.52
C LEU A 76 2.24 -13.17 -2.24
N GLN A 77 3.11 -13.23 -3.26
CA GLN A 77 3.52 -14.50 -3.85
C GLN A 77 4.21 -15.38 -2.81
N GLU A 78 5.16 -14.84 -2.04
CA GLU A 78 5.80 -15.57 -0.95
C GLU A 78 4.79 -16.03 0.12
N ALA A 79 3.83 -15.17 0.48
CA ALA A 79 2.76 -15.52 1.41
C ALA A 79 1.88 -16.65 0.88
N ALA A 80 1.59 -16.66 -0.43
CA ALA A 80 0.80 -17.70 -1.07
C ALA A 80 1.48 -19.08 -1.01
N GLU A 81 2.82 -19.16 -0.98
CA GLU A 81 3.53 -20.44 -0.89
C GLU A 81 3.58 -21.01 0.55
N LYS A 82 3.16 -20.26 1.56
CA LYS A 82 3.14 -20.72 2.96
C LYS A 82 1.95 -21.65 3.24
N ASP A 83 1.98 -22.30 4.41
CA ASP A 83 0.80 -22.93 5.02
C ASP A 83 -0.38 -21.93 5.06
N PRO A 84 -1.64 -22.33 4.78
CA PRO A 84 -2.75 -21.39 4.65
C PRO A 84 -2.92 -20.40 5.80
N ALA A 85 -2.76 -20.83 7.06
CA ALA A 85 -2.88 -19.94 8.20
C ALA A 85 -1.69 -18.98 8.32
N ALA A 86 -0.48 -19.46 8.00
CA ALA A 86 0.72 -18.63 7.96
C ALA A 86 0.69 -17.63 6.80
N GLY A 87 0.21 -18.06 5.63
CA GLY A 87 0.06 -17.23 4.43
C GLY A 87 -0.94 -16.11 4.64
N LEU A 88 -2.11 -16.39 5.23
CA LEU A 88 -3.10 -15.38 5.58
C LEU A 88 -2.52 -14.31 6.53
N ARG A 89 -1.80 -14.76 7.58
CA ARG A 89 -1.14 -13.84 8.53
C ARG A 89 -0.11 -12.96 7.83
N GLU A 90 0.74 -13.54 6.99
CA GLU A 90 1.75 -12.77 6.24
C GLU A 90 1.09 -11.78 5.30
N ALA A 91 0.06 -12.21 4.56
CA ALA A 91 -0.65 -11.36 3.62
C ALA A 91 -1.27 -10.14 4.29
N LEU A 92 -1.96 -10.33 5.43
CA LEU A 92 -2.51 -9.21 6.20
C LEU A 92 -1.40 -8.31 6.75
N ARG A 93 -0.27 -8.87 7.22
CA ARG A 93 0.88 -8.07 7.67
C ARG A 93 1.42 -7.19 6.54
N VAL A 94 1.63 -7.77 5.35
CA VAL A 94 2.08 -7.07 4.14
C VAL A 94 1.11 -5.95 3.77
N LEU A 95 -0.20 -6.25 3.71
CA LEU A 95 -1.23 -5.28 3.35
C LEU A 95 -1.34 -4.13 4.36
N VAL A 96 -1.19 -4.39 5.66
CA VAL A 96 -1.18 -3.37 6.72
C VAL A 96 0.06 -2.49 6.59
N GLU A 97 1.24 -3.09 6.54
CA GLU A 97 2.53 -2.41 6.44
C GLU A 97 2.58 -1.49 5.22
N HIS A 98 2.08 -1.99 4.09
CA HIS A 98 1.98 -1.26 2.86
C HIS A 98 0.98 -0.08 2.93
N GLN A 99 -0.22 -0.30 3.47
CA GLN A 99 -1.22 0.79 3.61
C GLN A 99 -0.76 1.87 4.60
N SER A 100 -0.10 1.49 5.70
CA SER A 100 0.45 2.44 6.68
C SER A 100 1.53 3.34 6.06
N ARG A 101 2.42 2.79 5.24
CA ARG A 101 3.55 3.55 4.65
C ARG A 101 3.19 4.36 3.42
N HIS A 102 2.14 3.96 2.69
CA HIS A 102 1.85 4.53 1.37
C HIS A 102 0.48 5.18 1.27
N ARG A 103 -0.20 5.46 2.39
CA ARG A 103 -1.52 6.11 2.42
C ARG A 103 -1.59 7.33 1.49
N GLY A 104 -0.62 8.24 1.59
CA GLY A 104 -0.57 9.43 0.70
C GLY A 104 -0.39 9.07 -0.77
N LEU A 105 0.40 8.04 -1.09
CA LEU A 105 0.63 7.55 -2.47
C LEU A 105 -0.68 7.03 -3.10
N TYR A 106 -1.54 6.39 -2.31
CA TYR A 106 -2.84 5.88 -2.75
C TYR A 106 -3.89 6.98 -2.92
N ASP A 107 -3.89 8.01 -2.07
CA ASP A 107 -4.82 9.15 -2.21
C ASP A 107 -4.59 9.89 -3.55
N LEU A 108 -3.34 9.94 -4.03
CA LEU A 108 -2.98 10.52 -5.31
C LEU A 108 -3.41 9.67 -6.53
N LEU A 109 -3.73 8.39 -6.32
CA LEU A 109 -4.31 7.51 -7.34
C LEU A 109 -5.83 7.64 -7.46
N THR A 110 -6.50 7.96 -6.35
CA THR A 110 -7.95 8.17 -6.32
C THR A 110 -8.35 9.61 -6.67
N GLY A 111 -7.43 10.57 -6.47
CA GLY A 111 -7.59 11.95 -6.92
C GLY A 111 -7.25 12.11 -8.40
N ASP A 112 -8.23 11.88 -9.26
CA ASP A 112 -8.31 12.40 -10.63
C ASP A 112 -7.10 12.18 -11.56
N SER A 113 -6.37 11.07 -11.39
CA SER A 113 -5.28 10.71 -12.29
C SER A 113 -5.70 9.65 -13.29
N ALA A 114 -6.29 10.11 -14.39
CA ALA A 114 -6.31 9.41 -15.67
C ALA A 114 -4.90 9.01 -16.17
N ALA A 115 -3.81 9.37 -15.46
CA ALA A 115 -2.44 8.99 -15.76
C ALA A 115 -2.01 7.64 -15.15
N ALA A 116 -2.84 7.00 -14.31
CA ALA A 116 -2.63 5.61 -13.94
C ALA A 116 -3.11 4.69 -15.09
N GLY A 117 -2.37 4.68 -16.20
CA GLY A 117 -2.66 3.89 -17.40
C GLY A 117 -2.81 2.37 -17.14
N GLY A 118 -3.06 1.61 -18.21
CA GLY A 118 -3.42 0.17 -18.13
C GLY A 118 -2.50 -0.72 -17.27
N THR A 119 -1.21 -0.41 -17.19
CA THR A 119 -0.20 -1.19 -16.43
C THR A 119 -0.52 -1.30 -14.93
N PHE A 120 -0.97 -0.23 -14.29
CA PHE A 120 -1.31 -0.28 -12.87
C PHE A 120 -2.60 -1.07 -12.60
N ALA A 121 -3.53 -1.07 -13.54
CA ALA A 121 -4.76 -1.87 -13.43
C ALA A 121 -4.44 -3.37 -13.46
N GLU A 122 -3.49 -3.79 -14.29
CA GLU A 122 -3.02 -5.17 -14.36
C GLU A 122 -2.28 -5.60 -13.08
N GLN A 123 -1.38 -4.77 -12.55
CA GLN A 123 -0.71 -5.02 -11.25
C GLN A 123 -1.72 -5.17 -10.12
N ARG A 124 -2.68 -4.24 -10.01
CA ARG A 124 -3.76 -4.33 -9.02
C ARG A 124 -4.59 -5.59 -9.20
N ALA A 125 -4.83 -6.02 -10.44
CA ALA A 125 -5.54 -7.27 -10.71
C ALA A 125 -4.76 -8.50 -10.24
N ARG A 126 -3.43 -8.56 -10.46
CA ARG A 126 -2.58 -9.65 -9.97
C ARG A 126 -2.50 -9.70 -8.45
N ILE A 127 -2.33 -8.55 -7.79
CA ILE A 127 -2.37 -8.43 -6.32
C ILE A 127 -3.72 -8.91 -5.78
N ARG A 128 -4.83 -8.45 -6.36
CA ARG A 128 -6.19 -8.87 -5.97
C ARG A 128 -6.37 -10.39 -6.09
N ASP A 129 -5.86 -10.97 -7.17
CA ASP A 129 -5.93 -12.41 -7.39
C ASP A 129 -5.08 -13.22 -6.38
N LEU A 130 -3.91 -12.71 -5.98
CA LEU A 130 -3.11 -13.30 -4.91
C LEU A 130 -3.86 -13.27 -3.57
N VAL A 131 -4.44 -12.12 -3.20
CA VAL A 131 -5.23 -11.99 -1.96
C VAL A 131 -6.43 -12.95 -1.97
N ARG A 132 -7.13 -13.07 -3.10
CA ARG A 132 -8.22 -14.03 -3.29
C ARG A 132 -7.74 -15.46 -3.06
N ARG A 133 -6.67 -15.90 -3.73
CA ARG A 133 -6.11 -17.26 -3.59
C ARG A 133 -5.69 -17.58 -2.16
N ILE A 134 -5.07 -16.63 -1.47
CA ILE A 134 -4.67 -16.79 -0.07
C ILE A 134 -5.91 -16.92 0.82
N GLY A 135 -6.93 -16.08 0.61
CA GLY A 135 -8.19 -16.13 1.34
C GLY A 135 -8.93 -17.46 1.16
N GLU A 136 -9.12 -17.89 -0.09
CA GLU A 136 -9.81 -19.16 -0.41
C GLU A 136 -9.09 -20.36 0.23
N ARG A 137 -7.75 -20.44 0.12
CA ARG A 137 -6.97 -21.50 0.77
C ARG A 137 -7.07 -21.45 2.30
N ALA A 138 -7.15 -20.27 2.88
CA ALA A 138 -7.34 -20.11 4.32
C ALA A 138 -8.73 -20.59 4.76
N GLN A 139 -9.78 -20.40 3.94
CA GLN A 139 -11.11 -20.94 4.21
C GLN A 139 -11.13 -22.47 4.14
N GLU A 140 -10.56 -23.04 3.07
CA GLU A 140 -10.47 -24.49 2.89
C GLU A 140 -9.75 -25.18 4.06
N ALA A 141 -8.74 -24.50 4.64
CA ALA A 141 -7.98 -25.00 5.79
C ALA A 141 -8.58 -24.65 7.17
N GLY A 142 -9.74 -23.99 7.24
CA GLY A 142 -10.37 -23.56 8.51
C GLY A 142 -9.60 -22.45 9.26
N ALA A 143 -8.71 -21.74 8.57
CA ALA A 143 -8.05 -20.54 9.06
C ALA A 143 -8.88 -19.26 8.83
N MET A 144 -9.94 -19.35 8.03
CA MET A 144 -10.96 -18.33 7.85
C MET A 144 -12.34 -18.99 7.79
N HIS A 145 -13.36 -18.36 8.38
CA HIS A 145 -14.72 -18.88 8.41
C HIS A 145 -15.32 -18.91 6.99
N PRO A 146 -16.13 -19.93 6.64
CA PRO A 146 -16.71 -20.06 5.30
C PRO A 146 -17.55 -18.84 4.86
N ASP A 147 -18.22 -18.18 5.81
CA ASP A 147 -19.02 -16.97 5.52
C ASP A 147 -18.20 -15.68 5.42
N THR A 148 -16.92 -15.70 5.77
CA THR A 148 -16.05 -14.52 5.68
C THR A 148 -15.53 -14.35 4.26
N ARG A 149 -15.66 -13.14 3.69
CA ARG A 149 -15.29 -12.91 2.30
C ARG A 149 -13.82 -12.51 2.19
N TRP A 150 -13.10 -13.05 1.22
CA TRP A 150 -11.71 -12.63 0.96
C TRP A 150 -11.63 -11.14 0.60
N GLN A 151 -12.70 -10.57 0.04
CA GLN A 151 -12.82 -9.15 -0.29
C GLN A 151 -12.69 -8.25 0.93
N ASP A 152 -12.96 -8.77 2.14
CA ASP A 152 -12.87 -8.01 3.38
C ASP A 152 -11.41 -7.82 3.82
N LEU A 153 -10.49 -8.69 3.39
CA LEU A 153 -9.09 -8.69 3.83
C LEU A 153 -8.36 -7.36 3.56
N PRO A 154 -8.44 -6.75 2.36
CA PRO A 154 -7.84 -5.44 2.12
C PRO A 154 -8.43 -4.32 3.00
N PHE A 155 -9.75 -4.34 3.27
CA PHE A 155 -10.41 -3.34 4.11
C PHE A 155 -10.05 -3.50 5.59
N LEU A 156 -9.96 -4.73 6.08
CA LEU A 156 -9.47 -5.04 7.43
C LEU A 156 -8.03 -4.55 7.62
N ALA A 157 -7.17 -4.83 6.64
CA ALA A 157 -5.80 -4.34 6.64
C ALA A 157 -5.75 -2.80 6.61
N GLY A 158 -6.63 -2.15 5.84
CA GLY A 158 -6.69 -0.69 5.74
C GLY A 158 -7.17 -0.02 7.03
N SER A 159 -8.15 -0.63 7.69
CA SER A 159 -8.66 -0.20 8.99
C SER A 159 -7.58 -0.28 10.07
N LEU A 160 -6.83 -1.39 10.08
CA LEU A 160 -5.71 -1.57 11.00
C LEU A 160 -4.57 -0.59 10.72
N ALA A 161 -4.24 -0.36 9.44
CA ALA A 161 -3.25 0.65 9.04
C ALA A 161 -3.66 2.06 9.48
N ALA A 162 -4.93 2.44 9.35
CA ALA A 162 -5.45 3.74 9.77
C ALA A 162 -5.41 3.94 11.29
N ALA A 163 -5.60 2.88 12.07
CA ALA A 163 -5.58 2.90 13.53
C ALA A 163 -4.16 2.84 14.14
N SER A 164 -3.10 2.81 13.32
CA SER A 164 -1.73 2.51 13.75
C SER A 164 -0.98 3.65 14.44
N SER A 165 -1.52 4.88 14.47
CA SER A 165 -0.81 6.05 15.02
C SER A 165 -1.42 6.53 16.33
N SER A 166 -2.62 7.12 16.29
CA SER A 166 -3.34 7.52 17.49
C SER A 166 -4.84 7.42 17.25
N CYS A 167 -5.60 7.15 18.32
CA CYS A 167 -7.05 7.13 18.28
C CYS A 167 -7.58 7.70 19.59
N LEU A 168 -8.49 8.68 19.52
CA LEU A 168 -9.08 9.32 20.70
C LEU A 168 -8.02 9.86 21.71
N GLY A 169 -6.89 10.35 21.21
CA GLY A 169 -5.79 10.85 22.05
C GLY A 169 -4.95 9.76 22.73
N ILE A 170 -5.11 8.50 22.33
CA ILE A 170 -4.28 7.38 22.77
C ILE A 170 -3.28 7.06 21.66
N ASP A 171 -2.00 7.16 21.99
CA ASP A 171 -0.90 6.80 21.07
C ASP A 171 -0.71 5.30 21.01
N ALA A 172 -0.42 4.79 19.80
CA ALA A 172 -0.11 3.38 19.59
C ALA A 172 1.24 3.01 20.20
N ASP A 173 1.26 1.98 21.06
CA ASP A 173 2.52 1.33 21.44
C ASP A 173 3.04 0.40 20.32
N PRO A 174 4.36 0.08 20.29
CA PRO A 174 4.95 -0.77 19.25
C PRO A 174 4.32 -2.16 19.10
N GLY A 175 3.63 -2.67 20.13
CA GLY A 175 2.95 -3.96 20.12
C GLY A 175 1.50 -3.92 19.64
N LEU A 176 0.88 -2.74 19.50
CA LEU A 176 -0.54 -2.60 19.17
C LEU A 176 -0.89 -3.27 17.84
N ALA A 177 -0.09 -3.03 16.80
CA ALA A 177 -0.32 -3.60 15.47
C ALA A 177 -0.34 -5.14 15.49
N GLY A 178 0.57 -5.75 16.25
CA GLY A 178 0.62 -7.21 16.43
C GLY A 178 -0.59 -7.75 17.18
N ARG A 179 -1.02 -7.07 18.25
CA ARG A 179 -2.23 -7.46 19.01
C ARG A 179 -3.49 -7.34 18.16
N MET A 180 -3.69 -6.22 17.47
CA MET A 180 -4.84 -6.02 16.59
C MET A 180 -4.87 -7.01 15.43
N LEU A 181 -3.72 -7.30 14.79
CA LEU A 181 -3.62 -8.33 13.77
C LEU A 181 -4.00 -9.70 14.32
N GLY A 182 -3.53 -10.04 15.53
CA GLY A 182 -3.92 -11.26 16.24
C GLY A 182 -5.42 -11.35 16.51
N THR A 183 -6.04 -10.26 16.96
CA THR A 183 -7.50 -10.17 17.18
C THR A 183 -8.28 -10.36 15.88
N VAL A 184 -7.87 -9.70 14.79
CA VAL A 184 -8.49 -9.87 13.46
C VAL A 184 -8.37 -11.31 13.00
N LEU A 185 -7.19 -11.92 13.07
CA LEU A 185 -6.98 -13.32 12.68
C LEU A 185 -7.82 -14.30 13.53
N ALA A 186 -7.99 -14.03 14.83
CA ALA A 186 -8.87 -14.83 15.67
C ALA A 186 -10.34 -14.69 15.25
N GLY A 187 -10.81 -13.47 14.98
CA GLY A 187 -12.18 -13.21 14.52
C GLY A 187 -12.47 -13.78 13.13
N LEU A 188 -11.50 -13.75 12.21
CA LEU A 188 -11.62 -14.37 10.89
C LEU A 188 -11.89 -15.88 10.98
N ARG A 189 -11.40 -16.57 12.03
CA ARG A 189 -11.62 -18.02 12.22
C ARG A 189 -13.00 -18.36 12.77
N THR A 190 -13.53 -17.50 13.64
CA THR A 190 -14.86 -17.72 14.25
C THR A 190 -15.99 -17.31 13.32
N GLY A 191 -15.71 -16.41 12.38
CA GLY A 191 -16.73 -15.75 11.58
C GLY A 191 -17.49 -14.72 12.41
N THR A 192 -18.02 -13.70 11.74
CA THR A 192 -19.11 -12.93 12.32
C THR A 192 -20.35 -13.78 12.11
N THR A 193 -20.91 -14.36 13.18
CA THR A 193 -22.34 -14.70 13.17
C THR A 193 -23.08 -13.38 13.09
N ALA A 194 -23.09 -12.75 11.92
CA ALA A 194 -24.02 -11.69 11.64
C ALA A 194 -25.35 -12.42 11.65
N SER A 195 -25.97 -12.41 12.83
CA SER A 195 -27.37 -12.74 12.99
C SER A 195 -28.07 -12.06 11.82
N THR A 196 -28.66 -12.85 10.94
CA THR A 196 -29.55 -12.38 9.89
C THR A 196 -30.81 -11.72 10.46
N ASP A 197 -30.87 -11.51 11.77
CA ASP A 197 -31.80 -10.62 12.45
C ASP A 197 -31.24 -9.19 12.52
N HIS A 198 -31.28 -8.49 11.39
CA HIS A 198 -31.23 -7.03 11.37
C HIS A 198 -32.29 -6.50 10.42
N SER A 199 -33.51 -6.44 10.95
CA SER A 199 -34.53 -5.46 10.56
C SER A 199 -34.23 -4.08 11.17
N ASP A 200 -33.01 -3.83 11.66
CA ASP A 200 -32.59 -2.52 12.15
C ASP A 200 -31.89 -1.77 11.03
N GLU A 201 -32.52 -0.68 10.62
CA GLU A 201 -31.99 0.34 9.73
C GLU A 201 -30.53 0.68 10.13
N VAL A 202 -29.60 0.40 9.22
CA VAL A 202 -28.29 1.05 9.25
C VAL A 202 -28.56 2.56 9.19
N PRO A 203 -28.10 3.38 10.15
CA PRO A 203 -28.12 4.82 9.97
C PRO A 203 -27.26 5.13 8.75
N THR A 204 -27.90 5.56 7.67
CA THR A 204 -27.24 6.05 6.47
C THR A 204 -26.30 7.16 6.91
N ALA A 205 -24.98 6.89 6.86
CA ALA A 205 -23.99 7.92 7.10
C ALA A 205 -24.26 9.08 6.14
N PRO A 206 -24.39 10.33 6.62
CA PRO A 206 -24.66 11.45 5.74
C PRO A 206 -23.52 11.59 4.73
N ALA A 207 -23.89 11.75 3.46
CA ALA A 207 -22.99 12.04 2.36
C ALA A 207 -22.31 13.40 2.55
N ALA A 208 -21.28 13.48 3.39
CA ALA A 208 -20.46 14.67 3.57
C ALA A 208 -19.09 14.32 4.16
N TYR A 209 -18.21 13.78 3.32
CA TYR A 209 -16.78 14.10 3.41
C TYR A 209 -16.39 14.88 2.15
N ALA A 210 -17.14 15.94 1.86
CA ALA A 210 -16.71 16.96 0.93
C ALA A 210 -15.67 17.81 1.65
N ALA A 211 -14.44 17.77 1.16
CA ALA A 211 -13.35 18.62 1.62
C ALA A 211 -13.82 20.07 1.73
N THR A 212 -13.71 20.65 2.93
CA THR A 212 -13.89 22.08 3.12
C THR A 212 -12.82 22.80 2.28
N PRO A 213 -13.17 23.67 1.32
CA PRO A 213 -12.18 24.46 0.62
C PRO A 213 -11.48 25.40 1.62
N PRO A 214 -10.18 25.68 1.45
CA PRO A 214 -9.47 26.57 2.35
C PRO A 214 -10.09 27.98 2.33
N PRO A 215 -9.97 28.74 3.44
CA PRO A 215 -10.47 30.10 3.50
C PRO A 215 -9.81 30.94 2.40
N ARG A 216 -10.62 31.76 1.71
CA ARG A 216 -10.10 32.81 0.85
C ARG A 216 -9.62 33.94 1.76
N ASP A 217 -8.34 34.26 1.66
CA ASP A 217 -7.81 35.50 2.23
C ASP A 217 -8.39 36.69 1.45
N ASP A 218 -8.90 37.67 2.20
CA ASP A 218 -9.36 38.99 1.71
C ASP A 218 -8.17 39.87 1.26
#